data_AF-A0A521FE22-F1
#
_entry.id   AF-A0A521FE22-F1
#
_cell.length_a   1.000
_cell.length_b   1.000
_cell.length_c   1.000
_cell.angle_alpha   90.00
_cell.angle_beta   90.00
_cell.angle_gamma   90.00
#
_symmetry.space_group_name_H-M   'P 1'
#
loop_
_entity.id
_entity.type
_entity.pdbx_description
1 polymer ?
#
loop_
_entity_poly.entity_id
_entity_poly.type
_entity_poly.pdbx_seq_one_letter_code
_entity_poly.pdbx_strand_id
1 'polypeptide(L)'
;MFQYFNAPGDVPGPPVQFGPPVEPTTVKGGEGFTGTGMPENDIFYFHPDHLGGTLYITTKNGSISQHVEYIAFGEVLFEEHSSSFSSPYLFNGMELDRETNLSYYGARYLDMKTSLWLNVDPLALYNPMFEDEFYFDGDHNDGVYNSGNLSNFNYCYQNPIKYVDPNGKLEKTVKLTTLFQHKVTTAFGLN
;
A
#
# COMPACT_ATOMS: atom_id res chain seq x y z
N MET A 1 -12.06 16.97 2.07
CA MET A 1 -11.07 15.87 2.17
C MET A 1 -10.52 15.68 0.77
N PHE A 2 -9.25 15.98 0.54
CA PHE A 2 -8.63 15.81 -0.78
C PHE A 2 -7.31 15.08 -0.59
N GLN A 3 -7.18 13.92 -1.23
CA GLN A 3 -5.96 13.12 -1.23
C GLN A 3 -5.16 13.52 -2.48
N TYR A 4 -3.95 14.05 -2.30
CA TYR A 4 -3.04 14.36 -3.40
C TYR A 4 -2.05 13.20 -3.54
N PHE A 5 -2.03 12.56 -4.71
CA PHE A 5 -1.06 11.51 -5.02
C PHE A 5 0.22 12.13 -5.59
N ASN A 6 1.38 11.62 -5.19
CA ASN A 6 2.65 12.01 -5.78
C ASN A 6 2.82 11.46 -7.20
N ALA A 7 3.70 12.10 -7.98
CA ALA A 7 4.07 11.64 -9.30
C ALA A 7 4.86 10.32 -9.22
N PRO A 8 4.90 9.52 -10.30
CA PRO A 8 5.63 8.25 -10.30
C PRO A 8 7.13 8.46 -10.04
N GLY A 9 7.64 7.96 -8.91
CA GLY A 9 9.07 7.98 -8.54
C GLY A 9 9.43 8.59 -7.17
N ASP A 10 8.47 9.21 -6.48
CA ASP A 10 8.66 9.72 -5.12
C ASP A 10 8.56 8.62 -4.05
N VAL A 11 9.05 8.92 -2.83
CA VAL A 11 9.04 8.00 -1.68
C VAL A 11 7.66 7.33 -1.49
N PRO A 12 7.61 6.00 -1.23
CA PRO A 12 6.35 5.29 -1.04
C PRO A 12 5.57 5.84 0.17
N GLY A 13 4.34 6.29 -0.09
CA GLY A 13 3.38 6.74 0.91
C GLY A 13 3.00 8.21 0.74
N PRO A 14 1.70 8.55 0.60
CA PRO A 14 1.28 9.94 0.59
C PRO A 14 1.55 10.56 1.97
N PRO A 15 2.15 11.77 2.07
CA PRO A 15 2.08 12.54 3.29
C PRO A 15 0.61 12.84 3.58
N VAL A 16 0.08 12.28 4.66
CA VAL A 16 -1.31 12.53 5.06
C VAL A 16 -1.35 13.92 5.71
N GLN A 17 -1.89 14.90 4.99
CA GLN A 17 -2.04 16.27 5.48
C GLN A 17 -3.35 16.41 6.25
N PHE A 18 -3.26 16.71 7.54
CA PHE A 18 -4.40 17.09 8.37
C PHE A 18 -4.43 18.61 8.55
N GLY A 19 -5.44 19.27 7.97
CA GLY A 19 -5.67 20.71 8.09
C GLY A 19 -6.94 21.17 7.37
N PRO A 20 -7.44 22.39 7.66
CA PRO A 20 -8.59 22.97 6.96
C PRO A 20 -8.35 23.07 5.43
N PRO A 21 -9.41 23.04 4.60
CA PRO A 21 -9.28 23.10 3.14
C PRO A 21 -8.47 24.32 2.66
N VAL A 22 -7.59 24.12 1.69
CA VAL A 22 -6.86 25.22 1.04
C VAL A 22 -7.81 26.02 0.15
N GLU A 23 -8.06 27.28 0.51
CA GLU A 23 -8.93 28.19 -0.25
C GLU A 23 -8.25 28.66 -1.56
N PRO A 24 -8.99 28.87 -2.67
CA PRO A 24 -8.45 29.17 -4.01
C PRO A 24 -7.55 30.41 -4.11
N THR A 25 -7.62 31.31 -3.13
CA THR A 25 -6.82 32.55 -3.07
C THR A 25 -5.39 32.34 -2.56
N THR A 26 -5.04 31.11 -2.17
CA THR A 26 -3.73 30.73 -1.65
C THR A 26 -2.67 30.59 -2.75
N VAL A 27 -3.07 30.44 -4.02
CA VAL A 27 -2.14 30.25 -5.13
C VAL A 27 -2.02 31.55 -5.93
N LYS A 28 -0.94 32.30 -5.72
CA LYS A 28 -0.55 33.37 -6.65
C LYS A 28 0.26 32.77 -7.79
N GLY A 29 -0.19 32.98 -9.02
CA GLY A 29 0.52 32.51 -10.22
C GLY A 29 1.91 33.12 -10.33
N GLY A 30 2.93 32.26 -10.48
CA GLY A 30 4.32 32.66 -10.73
C GLY A 30 5.31 32.27 -9.64
N GLU A 31 4.83 31.98 -8.42
CA GLU A 31 5.63 31.35 -7.37
C GLU A 31 4.91 30.05 -7.00
N GLY A 32 5.64 28.93 -6.94
CA GLY A 32 5.07 27.65 -6.49
C GLY A 32 4.40 27.79 -5.13
N PHE A 33 3.65 26.75 -4.70
CA PHE A 33 2.92 26.73 -3.43
C PHE A 33 3.70 27.40 -2.28
N THR A 34 3.38 28.65 -1.96
CA THR A 34 3.88 29.31 -0.75
C THR A 34 2.96 28.86 0.36
N GLY A 35 3.44 27.91 1.18
CA GLY A 35 2.68 27.40 2.32
C GLY A 35 2.03 28.54 3.10
N THR A 36 0.77 28.35 3.50
CA THR A 36 -0.15 29.35 4.08
C THR A 36 0.31 30.00 5.40
N GLY A 37 1.57 29.86 5.80
CA GLY A 37 2.08 30.33 7.08
C GLY A 37 1.45 29.63 8.28
N MET A 38 0.57 28.64 8.06
CA MET A 38 0.17 27.68 9.07
C MET A 38 1.29 26.66 9.18
N PRO A 39 2.04 26.61 10.28
CA PRO A 39 3.03 25.56 10.44
C PRO A 39 2.31 24.21 10.32
N GLU A 40 2.80 23.38 9.40
CA GLU A 40 2.45 21.96 9.33
C GLU A 40 2.83 21.35 10.68
N ASN A 41 1.85 21.24 11.58
CA ASN A 41 2.12 20.85 12.96
C ASN A 41 2.30 19.34 13.09
N ASP A 42 1.61 18.55 12.25
CA ASP A 42 1.61 17.09 12.31
C ASP A 42 2.08 16.50 10.98
N ILE A 43 3.37 16.14 10.92
CA ILE A 43 3.99 15.41 9.82
C ILE A 43 4.35 14.02 10.32
N PHE A 44 3.95 12.99 9.58
CA PHE A 44 4.21 11.58 9.88
C PHE A 44 5.07 10.96 8.78
N TYR A 45 6.09 10.20 9.18
CA TYR A 45 6.94 9.43 8.28
C TYR A 45 6.68 7.93 8.51
N PHE A 46 6.36 7.23 7.43
CA PHE A 46 6.09 5.79 7.42
C PHE A 46 7.39 5.03 7.17
N HIS A 47 7.63 4.02 7.99
CA HIS A 47 8.78 3.11 7.85
C HIS A 47 8.26 1.72 7.49
N PRO A 48 8.22 1.38 6.20
CA PRO A 48 7.72 0.10 5.74
C PRO A 48 8.72 -1.03 5.98
N ASP A 49 8.22 -2.26 6.09
CA ASP A 49 9.00 -3.48 6.06
C ASP A 49 9.37 -3.92 4.63
N HIS A 50 9.95 -5.11 4.51
CA HIS A 50 10.33 -5.68 3.22
C HIS A 50 9.15 -6.01 2.27
N LEU A 51 7.93 -6.11 2.80
CA LEU A 51 6.70 -6.35 2.04
C LEU A 51 5.97 -5.04 1.69
N GLY A 52 6.38 -3.92 2.29
CA GLY A 52 5.73 -2.62 2.15
C GLY A 52 4.71 -2.32 3.25
N GLY A 53 4.56 -3.18 4.26
CA GLY A 53 3.69 -2.95 5.41
C GLY A 53 4.30 -1.99 6.42
N THR A 54 3.49 -1.13 7.04
CA THR A 54 3.96 -0.11 7.99
C THR A 54 4.36 -0.74 9.33
N LEU A 55 5.63 -0.67 9.74
CA LEU A 55 6.06 -1.10 11.09
C LEU A 55 6.13 0.06 12.08
N TYR A 56 6.74 1.16 11.67
CA TYR A 56 6.89 2.34 12.53
C TYR A 56 6.35 3.58 11.82
N ILE A 57 5.76 4.47 12.60
CA ILE A 57 5.41 5.81 12.17
C ILE A 57 6.07 6.78 13.13
N THR A 58 6.85 7.72 12.61
CA THR A 58 7.53 8.75 13.41
C THR A 58 7.00 10.14 13.11
N THR A 59 6.92 11.00 14.11
CA THR A 59 6.55 12.42 13.95
C THR A 59 7.69 13.24 13.33
N LYS A 60 7.41 14.50 13.00
CA LYS A 60 8.41 15.50 12.56
C LYS A 60 9.68 15.55 13.43
N ASN A 61 9.53 15.32 14.73
CA ASN A 61 10.63 15.39 15.70
C ASN A 61 11.40 14.07 15.85
N GLY A 62 11.06 13.05 15.06
CA GLY A 62 11.66 11.71 15.13
C GLY A 62 11.16 10.86 16.30
N SER A 63 10.15 11.31 17.05
CA SER A 63 9.51 10.51 18.10
C SER A 63 8.58 9.46 17.50
N ILE A 64 8.54 8.27 18.08
CA ILE A 64 7.66 7.18 17.63
C ILE A 64 6.20 7.53 17.98
N SER A 65 5.37 7.59 16.94
CA SER A 65 3.94 7.86 17.01
C SER A 65 3.13 6.56 17.07
N GLN A 66 3.53 5.57 16.27
CA GLN A 66 2.90 4.26 16.17
C GLN A 66 3.96 3.19 15.90
N HIS A 67 3.78 2.02 16.50
CA HIS A 67 4.55 0.81 16.29
C HIS A 67 3.59 -0.35 16.10
N VAL A 68 3.74 -1.11 15.01
CA VAL A 68 2.90 -2.24 14.66
C VAL A 68 3.77 -3.41 14.25
N GLU A 69 3.51 -4.58 14.81
CA GLU A 69 4.12 -5.85 14.40
C GLU A 69 3.04 -6.79 13.87
N TYR A 70 3.35 -7.48 12.77
CA TYR A 70 2.44 -8.42 12.12
C TYR A 70 2.96 -9.85 12.23
N ILE A 71 2.06 -10.83 12.33
CA ILE A 71 2.40 -12.21 11.99
C ILE A 71 2.45 -12.37 10.46
N ALA A 72 2.95 -13.52 9.99
CA ALA A 72 3.25 -13.74 8.57
C ALA A 72 2.11 -13.40 7.59
N PHE A 73 0.85 -13.60 7.99
CA PHE A 73 -0.34 -13.34 7.14
C PHE A 73 -0.97 -11.96 7.33
N GLY A 74 -0.33 -11.07 8.10
CA GLY A 74 -0.75 -9.68 8.29
C GLY A 74 -1.58 -9.41 9.54
N GLU A 75 -1.99 -10.42 10.30
CA GLU A 75 -2.67 -10.18 11.58
C GLU A 75 -1.72 -9.43 12.54
N VAL A 76 -2.26 -8.41 13.19
CA VAL A 76 -1.51 -7.56 14.10
C VAL A 76 -1.21 -8.34 15.38
N LEU A 77 0.06 -8.61 15.62
CA LEU A 77 0.54 -9.24 16.85
C LEU A 77 0.58 -8.23 18.01
N PHE A 78 1.05 -7.02 17.70
CA PHE A 78 1.22 -5.94 18.66
C PHE A 78 1.02 -4.59 17.98
N GLU A 79 0.29 -3.69 18.63
CA GLU A 79 0.11 -2.31 18.18
C GLU A 79 0.19 -1.36 19.38
N GLU A 80 1.14 -0.43 19.31
CA GLU A 80 1.29 0.68 20.24
C GLU A 80 1.15 1.99 19.50
N HIS A 81 0.40 2.94 20.05
CA HIS A 81 0.36 4.30 19.56
C HIS A 81 0.38 5.29 20.72
N SER A 82 1.16 6.35 20.58
CA SER A 82 1.30 7.43 21.57
C SER A 82 0.54 8.69 21.17
N SER A 83 0.11 8.76 19.91
CA SER A 83 -0.60 9.91 19.35
C SER A 83 -2.10 9.65 19.21
N SER A 84 -2.88 10.73 19.07
CA SER A 84 -4.31 10.67 18.71
C SER A 84 -4.55 10.21 17.27
N PHE A 85 -3.52 10.27 16.42
CA PHE A 85 -3.56 9.76 15.07
C PHE A 85 -3.16 8.28 15.03
N SER A 86 -3.92 7.50 14.26
CA SER A 86 -3.60 6.12 13.97
C SER A 86 -3.85 5.88 12.50
N SER A 87 -2.83 5.42 11.78
CA SER A 87 -2.93 5.17 10.35
C SER A 87 -3.85 3.98 10.07
N PRO A 88 -4.80 4.09 9.12
CA PRO A 88 -5.56 2.94 8.66
C PRO A 88 -4.75 2.09 7.66
N TYR A 89 -3.67 2.63 7.08
CA TYR A 89 -2.81 1.90 6.14
C TYR A 89 -1.71 1.14 6.89
N LEU A 90 -1.80 -0.19 6.87
CA LEU A 90 -1.01 -1.09 7.71
C LEU A 90 -0.27 -2.14 6.86
N PHE A 91 -0.71 -3.40 6.90
CA PHE A 91 -0.07 -4.52 6.20
C PHE A 91 -0.09 -4.33 4.67
N ASN A 92 1.06 -4.52 4.01
CA ASN A 92 1.27 -4.25 2.58
C ASN A 92 0.86 -2.86 2.09
N GLY A 93 0.75 -1.88 3.00
CA GLY A 93 0.26 -0.54 2.68
C GLY A 93 -1.24 -0.47 2.38
N MET A 94 -1.98 -1.54 2.65
CA MET A 94 -3.43 -1.59 2.43
C MET A 94 -4.19 -1.06 3.64
N GLU A 95 -5.40 -0.58 3.37
CA GLU A 95 -6.30 -0.06 4.40
C GLU A 95 -6.91 -1.20 5.21
N LEU A 96 -6.72 -1.17 6.53
CA LEU A 96 -7.42 -2.02 7.48
C LEU A 96 -8.70 -1.31 7.96
N ASP A 97 -9.85 -1.89 7.63
CA ASP A 97 -11.10 -1.50 8.24
C ASP A 97 -11.19 -2.10 9.65
N ARG A 98 -11.12 -1.25 10.67
CA ARG A 98 -11.18 -1.66 12.08
C ARG A 98 -12.56 -2.12 12.54
N GLU A 99 -13.63 -1.75 11.85
CA GLU A 99 -14.98 -2.20 12.22
C GLU A 99 -15.16 -3.69 11.91
N THR A 100 -14.55 -4.15 10.80
CA THR A 100 -14.67 -5.53 10.32
C THR A 100 -13.40 -6.37 10.51
N ASN A 101 -12.25 -5.73 10.77
CA ASN A 101 -10.90 -6.32 10.74
C ASN A 101 -10.50 -6.92 9.37
N LEU A 102 -10.99 -6.32 8.30
CA LEU A 102 -10.69 -6.74 6.93
C LEU A 102 -9.78 -5.73 6.25
N SER A 103 -8.80 -6.21 5.50
CA SER A 103 -7.93 -5.36 4.70
C SER A 103 -8.43 -5.26 3.27
N TYR A 104 -8.57 -4.05 2.74
CA TYR A 104 -9.07 -3.82 1.39
C TYR A 104 -7.92 -3.72 0.38
N TYR A 105 -7.93 -4.61 -0.62
CA TYR A 105 -6.89 -4.71 -1.65
C TYR A 105 -7.36 -4.20 -3.03
N GLY A 106 -8.50 -3.51 -3.10
CA GLY A 106 -9.10 -3.06 -4.37
C GLY A 106 -10.12 -4.06 -4.91
N ALA A 107 -9.67 -5.24 -5.33
CA ALA A 107 -10.57 -6.26 -5.89
C ALA A 107 -11.18 -7.20 -4.84
N ARG A 108 -10.49 -7.39 -3.72
CA ARG A 108 -10.86 -8.35 -2.66
C ARG A 108 -10.64 -7.78 -1.27
N TYR A 109 -11.36 -8.35 -0.31
CA TYR A 109 -11.12 -8.14 1.11
C TYR A 109 -10.37 -9.35 1.69
N LEU A 110 -9.24 -9.08 2.34
CA LEU A 110 -8.44 -10.08 3.03
C LEU A 110 -8.86 -10.15 4.50
N ASP A 111 -9.23 -11.34 4.96
CA ASP A 111 -9.33 -11.64 6.38
C ASP A 111 -7.97 -12.17 6.86
N MET A 112 -7.24 -11.32 7.58
CA MET A 112 -5.88 -11.66 8.05
C MET A 112 -5.91 -12.74 9.15
N LYS A 113 -7.02 -12.87 9.89
CA LYS A 113 -7.16 -13.87 10.96
C LYS A 113 -7.35 -15.27 10.41
N THR A 114 -8.14 -15.41 9.35
CA THR A 114 -8.29 -16.71 8.65
C THR A 114 -7.25 -16.91 7.56
N SER A 115 -6.50 -15.86 7.19
CA SER A 115 -5.50 -15.88 6.13
C SER A 115 -6.08 -16.16 4.73
N LEU A 116 -7.34 -15.80 4.53
CA LEU A 116 -8.10 -16.08 3.31
C LEU A 116 -8.77 -14.81 2.76
N TRP A 117 -8.95 -14.80 1.44
CA TRP A 117 -9.83 -13.84 0.80
C TRP A 117 -11.30 -14.15 1.13
N LEU A 118 -12.12 -13.11 1.27
CA LEU A 118 -13.56 -13.28 1.49
C LEU A 118 -14.33 -13.63 0.22
N ASN A 119 -13.83 -13.20 -0.94
CA ASN A 119 -14.46 -13.43 -2.24
C ASN A 119 -13.55 -14.24 -3.16
N VAL A 120 -14.18 -14.95 -4.10
CA VAL A 120 -13.50 -15.68 -5.16
C VAL A 120 -12.67 -14.70 -5.99
N ASP A 121 -11.46 -15.12 -6.36
CA ASP A 121 -10.63 -14.40 -7.32
C ASP A 121 -11.42 -13.99 -8.59
N PRO A 122 -11.48 -12.68 -8.93
CA PRO A 122 -12.13 -12.22 -10.15
C PRO A 122 -11.62 -12.91 -11.42
N LEU A 123 -10.32 -13.25 -11.48
CA LEU A 123 -9.70 -13.89 -12.66
C LEU A 123 -10.08 -15.37 -12.82
N ALA A 124 -10.69 -15.97 -11.78
CA ALA A 124 -11.24 -17.32 -11.86
C ALA A 124 -12.67 -17.34 -12.45
N LEU A 125 -13.32 -16.18 -12.55
CA LEU A 125 -14.67 -16.03 -13.09
C LEU A 125 -14.60 -15.32 -14.44
N TYR A 126 -15.19 -15.91 -15.48
CA TYR A 126 -15.19 -15.28 -16.80
C TYR A 126 -16.01 -13.98 -16.78
N ASN A 127 -15.32 -12.84 -16.84
CA ASN A 127 -15.95 -11.52 -16.79
C ASN A 127 -15.23 -10.48 -17.68
N PRO A 128 -15.42 -10.53 -19.01
CA PRO A 128 -14.72 -9.67 -19.96
C PRO A 128 -15.15 -8.19 -19.93
N MET A 129 -16.12 -7.81 -19.08
CA MET A 129 -16.55 -6.42 -18.92
C MET A 129 -15.71 -5.65 -17.89
N PHE A 130 -15.12 -6.37 -16.93
CA PHE A 130 -14.39 -5.78 -15.81
C PHE A 130 -12.95 -6.31 -15.68
N GLU A 131 -12.65 -7.46 -16.30
CA GLU A 131 -11.35 -8.10 -16.30
C GLU A 131 -10.86 -8.31 -17.73
N ASP A 132 -9.60 -7.99 -17.97
CA ASP A 132 -8.93 -8.23 -19.25
C ASP A 132 -8.32 -9.64 -19.33
N GLU A 133 -8.21 -10.35 -18.20
CA GLU A 133 -7.50 -11.62 -18.09
C GLU A 133 -8.36 -12.70 -17.41
N PHE A 134 -8.12 -13.96 -17.75
CA PHE A 134 -8.91 -15.09 -17.26
C PHE A 134 -8.05 -16.36 -17.16
N TYR A 135 -8.08 -17.04 -16.02
CA TYR A 135 -7.17 -18.18 -15.77
C TYR A 135 -7.29 -19.31 -16.80
N PHE A 136 -8.47 -19.57 -17.35
CA PHE A 136 -8.65 -20.66 -18.34
C PHE A 136 -8.02 -20.38 -19.69
N ASP A 137 -7.80 -19.12 -20.04
CA ASP A 137 -7.12 -18.75 -21.28
C ASP A 137 -5.59 -18.91 -21.16
N GLY A 138 -5.10 -19.27 -19.95
CA GLY A 138 -3.67 -19.38 -19.64
C GLY A 138 -3.05 -18.05 -19.22
N ASP A 139 -3.85 -17.00 -19.15
CA ASP A 139 -3.45 -15.65 -18.74
C ASP A 139 -3.25 -15.58 -17.21
N HIS A 140 -2.39 -14.66 -16.74
CA HIS A 140 -1.90 -14.53 -15.35
C HIS A 140 -1.19 -15.76 -14.74
N ASN A 141 0.12 -15.65 -14.47
CA ASN A 141 0.90 -16.66 -13.74
C ASN A 141 0.69 -18.11 -14.27
N ASP A 142 0.72 -18.31 -15.59
CA ASP A 142 0.45 -19.58 -16.30
C ASP A 142 -0.99 -20.11 -16.16
N GLY A 143 -1.94 -19.28 -15.70
CA GLY A 143 -3.38 -19.59 -15.65
C GLY A 143 -3.69 -20.88 -14.90
N VAL A 144 -4.50 -21.76 -15.51
CA VAL A 144 -4.87 -23.08 -14.98
C VAL A 144 -3.66 -24.03 -14.79
N TYR A 145 -2.53 -23.80 -15.47
CA TYR A 145 -1.35 -24.66 -15.35
C TYR A 145 -0.57 -24.43 -14.05
N ASN A 146 -0.79 -23.30 -13.38
CA ASN A 146 -0.26 -23.05 -12.05
C ASN A 146 -1.29 -23.47 -10.99
N SER A 147 -0.96 -24.52 -10.24
CA SER A 147 -1.85 -25.05 -9.20
C SER A 147 -2.19 -24.04 -8.10
N GLY A 148 -1.37 -22.99 -7.92
CA GLY A 148 -1.66 -21.90 -7.00
C GLY A 148 -2.91 -21.11 -7.36
N ASN A 149 -3.13 -20.86 -8.67
CA ASN A 149 -4.28 -20.10 -9.18
C ASN A 149 -5.61 -20.84 -9.00
N LEU A 150 -5.57 -22.17 -8.81
CA LEU A 150 -6.75 -23.01 -8.58
C LEU A 150 -7.30 -22.86 -7.16
N SER A 151 -6.62 -22.12 -6.30
CA SER A 151 -7.05 -21.87 -4.93
C SER A 151 -7.53 -20.43 -4.76
N ASN A 152 -8.78 -20.21 -5.17
CA ASN A 152 -9.33 -18.87 -5.39
C ASN A 152 -9.49 -18.01 -4.13
N PHE A 153 -9.30 -18.59 -2.95
CA PHE A 153 -9.39 -17.92 -1.65
C PHE A 153 -8.05 -17.81 -0.93
N ASN A 154 -7.01 -18.50 -1.42
CA ASN A 154 -5.71 -18.48 -0.74
C ASN A 154 -5.01 -17.14 -0.95
N TYR A 155 -4.42 -16.63 0.12
CA TYR A 155 -3.56 -15.46 0.05
C TYR A 155 -2.12 -15.86 -0.32
N CYS A 156 -1.56 -15.25 -1.37
CA CYS A 156 -0.12 -15.33 -1.69
C CYS A 156 0.44 -16.75 -1.84
N TYR A 157 -0.33 -17.67 -2.41
CA TYR A 157 0.00 -19.11 -2.49
C TYR A 157 0.45 -19.71 -1.14
N GLN A 158 -0.11 -19.23 -0.02
CA GLN A 158 0.26 -19.62 1.34
C GLN A 158 1.71 -19.29 1.72
N ASN A 159 2.35 -18.35 1.01
CA ASN A 159 3.68 -17.85 1.31
C ASN A 159 3.73 -16.31 1.26
N PRO A 160 3.10 -15.64 2.24
CA PRO A 160 2.99 -14.18 2.30
C PRO A 160 4.31 -13.46 2.62
N ILE A 161 5.37 -14.22 2.97
CA ILE A 161 6.73 -13.66 3.17
C ILE A 161 7.43 -13.47 1.82
N LYS A 162 7.09 -14.28 0.82
CA LYS A 162 7.70 -14.23 -0.51
C LYS A 162 6.85 -13.51 -1.53
N TYR A 163 5.54 -13.61 -1.40
CA TYR A 163 4.59 -13.03 -2.35
C TYR A 163 3.71 -11.98 -1.67
N VAL A 164 3.34 -10.97 -2.44
CA VAL A 164 2.35 -9.94 -2.08
C VAL A 164 1.36 -9.85 -3.23
N ASP A 165 0.08 -9.68 -2.93
CA ASP A 165 -0.94 -9.36 -3.92
C ASP A 165 -1.25 -7.86 -3.87
N PRO A 166 -0.81 -7.03 -4.83
CA PRO A 166 -0.98 -5.57 -4.73
C PRO A 166 -2.38 -5.05 -5.05
N ASN A 167 -3.23 -5.84 -5.70
CA ASN A 167 -4.54 -5.39 -6.20
C ASN A 167 -5.68 -6.37 -5.92
N GLY A 168 -5.41 -7.43 -5.17
CA GLY A 168 -6.37 -8.48 -4.88
C GLY A 168 -6.68 -9.33 -6.11
N LYS A 169 -5.77 -9.44 -7.09
CA LYS A 169 -5.96 -10.27 -8.30
C LYS A 169 -4.71 -11.06 -8.71
N LEU A 170 -3.53 -10.69 -8.21
CA LEU A 170 -2.28 -11.26 -8.68
C LEU A 170 -1.23 -11.28 -7.57
N GLU A 171 -0.71 -12.46 -7.27
CA GLU A 171 0.50 -12.62 -6.47
C GLU A 171 1.73 -12.21 -7.28
N LYS A 172 2.47 -11.22 -6.76
CA LYS A 172 3.80 -10.85 -7.26
C LYS A 172 4.86 -11.30 -6.27
N THR A 173 5.97 -11.81 -6.78
CA THR A 173 7.15 -12.04 -5.93
C THR A 173 7.67 -10.70 -5.42
N VAL A 174 7.90 -10.63 -4.11
CA VAL A 174 8.55 -9.50 -3.46
C VAL A 174 9.95 -9.38 -4.05
N LYS A 175 10.19 -8.33 -4.83
CA LYS A 175 11.53 -8.02 -5.32
C LYS A 175 12.26 -7.31 -4.18
N LEU A 176 13.27 -7.97 -3.60
CA LEU A 176 14.23 -7.41 -2.63
C LEU A 176 15.03 -6.19 -3.17
N THR A 177 14.71 -5.66 -4.34
CA THR A 177 15.49 -4.65 -5.06
C THR A 177 14.94 -3.22 -4.91
N THR A 178 13.75 -3.02 -4.33
CA THR A 178 13.10 -1.69 -4.33
C THR A 178 13.28 -0.91 -3.02
N LEU A 179 14.30 -1.21 -2.21
CA LEU A 179 14.69 -0.35 -1.09
C LEU A 179 15.87 0.59 -1.41
N PHE A 180 16.58 0.40 -2.53
CA PHE A 180 17.76 1.23 -2.88
C PHE A 180 18.03 1.37 -4.39
N GLN A 181 17.01 1.40 -5.25
CA GLN A 181 17.21 1.83 -6.65
C GLN A 181 16.49 3.15 -6.95
N HIS A 182 16.93 4.21 -6.26
CA HIS A 182 16.94 5.50 -6.92
C HIS A 182 18.02 5.41 -8.00
N LYS A 183 17.61 5.31 -9.27
CA LYS A 183 18.51 5.51 -10.42
C LYS A 183 19.20 6.86 -10.24
N VAL A 184 20.47 6.86 -9.83
CA VAL A 184 21.38 7.96 -10.14
C VAL A 184 21.64 7.85 -11.63
N THR A 185 20.78 8.48 -12.44
CA THR A 185 21.10 8.72 -13.85
C THR A 185 21.85 10.05 -13.89
N THR A 186 23.16 9.99 -13.68
CA THR A 186 24.06 11.10 -13.97
C THR A 186 24.07 11.31 -15.49
N ALA A 187 23.34 12.32 -15.96
CA ALA A 187 23.56 12.87 -17.28
C ALA A 187 24.85 13.71 -17.25
N PHE A 188 26.01 13.06 -17.38
CA PHE A 188 27.20 13.74 -17.87
C PHE A 188 27.05 13.87 -19.40
N GLY A 189 26.59 15.03 -19.83
CA GLY A 189 26.78 15.46 -21.21
C GLY A 189 28.28 15.60 -21.47
N LEU A 190 28.81 14.76 -22.34
CA LEU A 190 30.09 15.02 -22.98
C LEU A 190 29.87 16.08 -24.05
N ASN A 191 30.73 17.10 -24.04
CA ASN A 191 30.86 18.13 -25.08
C ASN A 191 31.01 17.53 -26.48
#